data_AF-A0A350X9X2-F1
#
_entry.id   AF-A0A350X9X2-F1
#
_cell.length_a   1.000
_cell.length_b   1.000
_cell.length_c   1.000
_cell.angle_alpha   90.00
_cell.angle_beta   90.00
_cell.angle_gamma   90.00
#
_symmetry.space_group_name_H-M   'P 1'
#
loop_
_entity.id
_entity.type
_entity.pdbx_description
1 polymer ?
#
loop_
_entity_poly.entity_id
_entity_poly.type
_entity_poly.pdbx_seq_one_letter_code
_entity_poly.pdbx_strand_id
1 'polypeptide(L)'
;MMNSNRRNFLLGAGAFASTTAIGMGFKYFNSQVGANEFVVDSNTALRHRAAAKGLLYGGASDRKHLSSNPSFAQSFAKECSILVSEDDLKWQPLRPTPNTFDFSKGDWLLQFAQTHGMQFRGHVLVWHQRMPTWFKEVVNPQNAEKFLLEHIAKVAGHYAG
;
A
#
# COMPACT_ATOMS: atom_id res chain seq x y z
N MET A 1 7.70 3.22 -25.07
CA MET A 1 6.93 2.06 -24.56
C MET A 1 7.52 0.80 -25.19
N MET A 2 8.32 0.04 -24.44
CA MET A 2 8.74 -1.30 -24.86
C MET A 2 8.40 -2.25 -23.72
N ASN A 3 7.29 -2.95 -23.94
CA ASN A 3 6.79 -4.02 -23.11
C ASN A 3 7.28 -5.32 -23.76
N SER A 4 8.02 -6.17 -23.05
CA SER A 4 8.43 -7.47 -23.58
C SER A 4 8.35 -8.49 -22.46
N ASN A 5 7.17 -9.08 -22.33
CA ASN A 5 6.93 -10.25 -21.50
C ASN A 5 6.84 -11.48 -22.41
N ARG A 6 7.63 -12.49 -22.02
CA ARG A 6 7.28 -13.92 -21.97
C ARG A 6 7.24 -14.71 -23.30
N ARG A 7 8.14 -15.71 -23.30
CA ARG A 7 8.04 -17.05 -23.94
C ARG A 7 8.35 -17.12 -25.44
N ASN A 8 9.63 -17.35 -25.74
CA ASN A 8 10.03 -18.12 -26.92
C ASN A 8 10.69 -19.42 -26.45
N PHE A 9 9.91 -20.51 -26.51
CA PHE A 9 10.35 -21.89 -26.39
C PHE A 9 10.33 -22.46 -27.81
N LEU A 10 11.49 -22.72 -28.42
CA LEU A 10 11.58 -23.49 -29.65
C LEU A 10 12.75 -24.46 -29.60
N LEU A 11 12.38 -25.73 -29.81
CA LEU A 11 13.20 -26.92 -29.97
C LEU A 11 14.03 -26.85 -31.26
N GLY A 12 15.20 -27.45 -31.23
CA GLY A 12 16.01 -27.74 -32.42
C GLY A 12 17.03 -28.84 -32.13
N ALA A 13 16.62 -30.09 -32.30
CA ALA A 13 17.51 -31.24 -32.32
C ALA A 13 18.21 -31.34 -33.67
N GLY A 14 19.54 -31.51 -33.66
CA GLY A 14 20.34 -31.92 -34.80
C GLY A 14 21.43 -32.87 -34.32
N ALA A 15 21.27 -34.16 -34.60
CA ALA A 15 22.21 -35.20 -34.24
C ALA A 15 23.27 -35.38 -35.34
N PHE A 16 24.56 -35.39 -34.99
CA PHE A 16 25.60 -36.18 -35.67
C PHE A 16 26.73 -36.50 -34.69
N ALA A 17 27.30 -37.69 -34.89
CA ALA A 17 28.04 -38.49 -33.93
C ALA A 17 29.42 -37.96 -33.55
N SER A 18 29.80 -38.14 -32.28
CA SER A 18 31.11 -38.69 -31.87
C SER A 18 31.17 -38.83 -30.35
N THR A 19 31.46 -40.05 -29.91
CA THR A 19 31.69 -40.44 -28.52
C THR A 19 32.98 -39.83 -28.01
N THR A 20 32.93 -38.72 -27.25
CA THR A 20 33.86 -38.32 -26.17
C THR A 20 33.65 -36.86 -25.77
N ALA A 21 32.69 -36.55 -24.88
CA ALA A 21 32.70 -35.36 -24.00
C ALA A 21 31.46 -35.30 -23.07
N ILE A 22 31.11 -36.38 -22.36
CA ILE A 22 29.99 -36.35 -21.40
C ILE A 22 30.36 -35.60 -20.08
N GLY A 23 31.61 -35.16 -19.90
CA GLY A 23 32.08 -34.57 -18.63
C GLY A 23 32.11 -33.04 -18.51
N MET A 24 32.05 -32.27 -19.61
CA MET A 24 32.28 -30.81 -19.56
C MET A 24 31.03 -29.94 -19.85
N GLY A 25 29.99 -30.49 -20.47
CA GLY A 25 28.78 -29.72 -20.82
C GLY A 25 27.83 -29.46 -19.65
N PHE A 26 27.85 -30.30 -18.61
CA PHE A 26 26.94 -30.17 -17.46
C PHE A 26 27.38 -29.14 -16.42
N LYS A 27 28.63 -28.65 -16.46
CA LYS A 27 29.13 -27.61 -15.54
C LYS A 27 28.93 -26.17 -16.05
N TYR A 28 28.62 -25.98 -17.34
CA TYR A 28 28.50 -24.65 -17.94
C TYR A 28 27.07 -24.10 -17.99
N PHE A 29 26.04 -24.95 -17.85
CA PHE A 29 24.65 -24.53 -18.00
C PHE A 29 23.92 -24.21 -16.68
N ASN A 30 24.59 -24.33 -15.53
CA ASN A 30 23.96 -24.14 -14.22
C ASN A 30 24.48 -22.92 -13.42
N SER A 31 25.31 -22.05 -14.02
CA SER A 31 25.90 -20.88 -13.33
C SER A 31 25.38 -19.51 -13.78
N GLN A 32 24.40 -19.45 -14.69
CA GLN A 32 23.93 -18.19 -15.31
C GLN A 32 22.48 -17.83 -14.96
N VAL A 33 21.89 -18.48 -13.96
CA VAL A 33 20.84 -17.83 -13.16
C VAL A 33 21.54 -17.41 -11.89
N GLY A 34 22.13 -16.22 -11.90
CA GLY A 34 22.61 -15.60 -10.67
C GLY A 34 21.44 -15.62 -9.69
N ALA A 35 21.55 -16.43 -8.63
CA ALA A 35 20.71 -16.24 -7.47
C ALA A 35 20.98 -14.79 -7.09
N ASN A 36 20.01 -13.90 -7.30
CA ASN A 36 20.09 -12.56 -6.75
C ASN A 36 20.21 -12.77 -5.25
N GLU A 37 21.44 -12.74 -4.75
CA GLU A 37 21.73 -12.92 -3.34
C GLU A 37 21.05 -11.76 -2.63
N PHE A 38 19.88 -12.04 -2.04
CA PHE A 38 19.09 -11.04 -1.36
C PHE A 38 19.79 -10.75 -0.03
N VAL A 39 20.77 -9.86 -0.08
CA VAL A 39 21.47 -9.38 1.11
C VAL A 39 20.47 -8.54 1.91
N VAL A 40 20.02 -9.10 3.04
CA VAL A 40 19.21 -8.38 4.01
C VAL A 40 20.12 -7.41 4.76
N ASP A 41 20.17 -6.16 4.32
CA ASP A 41 20.82 -5.10 5.10
C ASP A 41 19.80 -4.54 6.13
N SER A 42 20.08 -4.76 7.41
CA SER A 42 19.25 -4.31 8.53
C SER A 42 19.50 -2.85 8.92
N ASN A 43 20.50 -2.19 8.34
CA ASN A 43 20.91 -0.83 8.70
C ASN A 43 20.14 0.24 7.92
N THR A 44 19.71 -0.05 6.69
CA THR A 44 18.97 0.90 5.85
C THR A 44 17.46 0.67 5.91
N ALA A 45 16.71 1.67 6.39
CA ALA A 45 15.25 1.62 6.47
C ALA A 45 14.59 1.45 5.09
N LEU A 46 13.42 0.80 5.06
CA LEU A 46 12.67 0.47 3.84
C LEU A 46 12.31 1.72 3.03
N ARG A 47 11.87 2.81 3.68
CA ARG A 47 11.64 4.11 3.03
C ARG A 47 12.86 4.66 2.30
N HIS A 48 14.07 4.49 2.84
CA HIS A 48 15.28 4.98 2.19
C HIS A 48 15.65 4.12 0.97
N ARG A 49 15.49 2.80 1.07
CA ARG A 49 15.68 1.89 -0.06
C ARG A 49 14.70 2.15 -1.19
N ALA A 50 13.44 2.44 -0.85
CA ALA A 50 12.41 2.79 -1.82
C ALA A 50 12.71 4.16 -2.45
N ALA A 51 13.08 5.16 -1.65
CA ALA A 51 13.42 6.49 -2.13
C ALA A 51 14.62 6.48 -3.09
N ALA A 52 15.65 5.66 -2.83
CA ALA A 52 16.79 5.47 -3.74
C ALA A 52 16.38 4.93 -5.13
N LYS A 53 15.17 4.37 -5.25
CA LYS A 53 14.57 3.89 -6.50
C LYS A 53 13.44 4.80 -7.02
N GLY A 54 13.24 5.98 -6.41
CA GLY A 54 12.14 6.89 -6.74
C GLY A 54 10.76 6.37 -6.34
N LEU A 55 10.68 5.48 -5.33
CA LEU A 55 9.43 4.88 -4.85
C LEU A 55 9.13 5.32 -3.41
N LEU A 56 7.85 5.24 -3.04
CA LEU A 56 7.41 5.34 -1.65
C LEU A 56 7.23 3.93 -1.06
N TYR A 57 7.70 3.72 0.16
CA TYR A 57 7.35 2.55 0.96
C TYR A 57 6.49 3.00 2.12
N GLY A 58 5.40 2.30 2.40
CA GLY A 58 4.51 2.69 3.49
C GLY A 58 3.58 1.57 3.90
N GLY A 59 2.65 1.92 4.77
CA GLY A 59 1.70 0.96 5.33
C GLY A 59 0.35 1.59 5.62
N ALA A 60 -0.62 0.73 5.92
CA ALA A 60 -1.89 1.13 6.48
C ALA A 60 -1.88 0.88 8.00
N SER A 61 -2.46 1.81 8.77
CA SER A 61 -2.73 1.60 10.19
C SER A 61 -3.85 2.53 10.65
N ASP A 62 -4.27 2.38 11.90
CA ASP A 62 -5.28 3.22 12.55
C ASP A 62 -4.71 3.83 13.85
N ARG A 63 -5.45 4.78 14.42
CA ARG A 63 -5.06 5.46 15.65
C ARG A 63 -4.91 4.47 16.79
N LYS A 64 -5.78 3.45 16.87
CA LYS A 64 -5.76 2.47 17.97
C LYS A 64 -4.41 1.78 18.02
N HIS A 65 -3.94 1.19 16.92
CA HIS A 65 -2.68 0.44 16.89
C HIS A 65 -1.46 1.33 17.11
N LEU A 66 -1.40 2.50 16.46
CA LEU A 66 -0.26 3.41 16.58
C LEU A 66 -0.18 4.09 17.96
N SER A 67 -1.31 4.31 18.64
CA SER A 67 -1.30 4.90 19.99
C SER A 67 -1.12 3.88 21.11
N SER A 68 -1.57 2.63 20.93
CA SER A 68 -1.50 1.61 22.00
C SER A 68 -0.23 0.77 21.97
N ASN A 69 0.53 0.78 20.87
CA ASN A 69 1.73 -0.05 20.73
C ASN A 69 2.95 0.80 20.33
N PRO A 70 3.74 1.29 21.31
CA PRO A 70 4.90 2.15 21.04
C PRO A 70 5.98 1.49 20.17
N SER A 71 6.23 0.19 20.31
CA SER A 71 7.25 -0.49 19.51
C SER A 71 6.82 -0.64 18.05
N PHE A 72 5.54 -0.90 17.81
CA PHE A 72 4.96 -0.86 16.47
C PHE A 72 5.01 0.55 15.88
N ALA A 73 4.59 1.57 16.64
CA ALA A 73 4.61 2.96 16.19
C ALA A 73 6.02 3.42 15.83
N GLN A 74 7.03 3.06 16.63
CA GLN A 74 8.43 3.37 16.35
C GLN A 74 8.92 2.66 15.08
N SER A 75 8.57 1.39 14.88
CA SER A 75 8.94 0.64 13.68
C SER A 75 8.27 1.24 12.44
N PHE A 76 6.98 1.56 12.53
CA PHE A 76 6.24 2.23 11.45
C PHE A 76 6.88 3.60 11.12
N ALA A 77 7.18 4.40 12.14
CA ALA A 77 7.87 5.69 12.03
C ALA A 77 9.25 5.58 11.39
N LYS A 78 9.98 4.49 11.66
CA LYS A 78 11.31 4.24 11.11
C LYS A 78 11.27 3.80 9.65
N GLU A 79 10.32 2.97 9.29
CA GLU A 79 10.34 2.26 8.01
C GLU A 79 9.47 2.90 6.91
N CYS A 80 8.41 3.63 7.25
CA CYS A 80 7.42 4.15 6.30
C CYS A 80 7.65 5.62 5.89
N SER A 81 7.44 5.93 4.61
CA SER A 81 7.36 7.28 4.04
C SER A 81 5.93 7.74 3.74
N ILE A 82 4.93 6.84 3.82
CA ILE A 82 3.52 7.16 3.64
C ILE A 82 2.65 6.35 4.59
N LEU A 83 1.70 7.01 5.23
CA LEU A 83 0.66 6.41 6.08
C LEU A 83 -0.69 6.48 5.37
N VAL A 84 -1.34 5.32 5.23
CA VAL A 84 -2.73 5.21 4.79
C VAL A 84 -3.61 4.95 6.02
N SER A 85 -4.69 5.70 6.18
CA SER A 85 -5.69 5.38 7.21
C SER A 85 -6.35 4.04 6.89
N GLU A 86 -6.16 3.02 7.74
CA GLU A 86 -6.75 1.69 7.55
C GLU A 86 -8.28 1.71 7.70
N ASP A 87 -8.78 2.42 8.69
CA ASP A 87 -10.21 2.40 9.03
C ASP A 87 -10.78 3.74 9.48
N ASP A 88 -10.01 4.57 10.18
CA ASP A 88 -10.51 5.79 10.85
C ASP A 88 -11.14 6.84 9.92
N LEU A 89 -10.76 6.85 8.63
CA LEU A 89 -11.34 7.71 7.60
C LEU A 89 -12.48 7.06 6.78
N LYS A 90 -12.91 5.85 7.13
CA LYS A 90 -14.09 5.23 6.50
C LYS A 90 -15.37 5.81 7.07
N TRP A 91 -16.48 5.65 6.34
CA TRP A 91 -17.77 6.27 6.69
C TRP A 91 -18.24 5.97 8.11
N GLN A 92 -18.18 4.72 8.57
CA GLN A 92 -18.67 4.34 9.90
C GLN A 92 -17.97 5.09 11.05
N PRO A 93 -16.63 5.07 11.18
CA PRO A 93 -15.95 5.83 12.23
C PRO A 93 -16.01 7.34 12.01
N LEU A 94 -15.97 7.81 10.75
CA LEU A 94 -15.88 9.23 10.41
C LEU A 94 -17.22 9.97 10.50
N ARG A 95 -18.34 9.29 10.27
CA ARG A 95 -19.68 9.90 10.18
C ARG A 95 -20.68 9.14 11.08
N PRO A 96 -20.59 9.33 12.42
CA PRO A 96 -21.38 8.56 13.39
C PRO A 96 -22.89 8.82 13.30
N THR A 97 -23.30 9.99 12.81
CA THR A 97 -24.72 10.33 12.54
C THR A 97 -24.85 10.95 11.15
N PRO A 98 -26.07 11.09 10.59
CA PRO A 98 -26.27 11.74 9.30
C PRO A 98 -25.68 13.16 9.23
N ASN A 99 -25.67 13.90 10.35
CA ASN A 99 -25.35 15.33 10.38
C ASN A 99 -23.99 15.65 11.02
N THR A 100 -23.32 14.67 11.63
CA THR A 100 -22.07 14.89 12.37
C THR A 100 -20.91 14.07 11.81
N PHE A 101 -19.71 14.66 11.87
CA PHE A 101 -18.45 14.04 11.49
C PHE A 101 -17.50 14.04 12.68
N ASP A 102 -16.74 12.96 12.86
CA ASP A 102 -15.69 12.82 13.86
C ASP A 102 -14.34 12.67 13.16
N PHE A 103 -13.64 13.79 12.96
CA PHE A 103 -12.31 13.82 12.35
C PHE A 103 -11.19 13.49 13.33
N SER A 104 -11.47 13.37 14.64
CA SER A 104 -10.45 13.32 15.69
C SER A 104 -9.41 12.21 15.48
N LYS A 105 -9.82 11.05 14.97
CA LYS A 105 -8.92 9.92 14.71
C LYS A 105 -8.08 10.13 13.46
N GLY A 106 -8.69 10.67 12.40
CA GLY A 106 -7.99 10.99 11.16
C GLY A 106 -6.98 12.14 11.34
N ASP A 107 -7.34 13.18 12.11
CA ASP A 107 -6.45 14.28 12.47
C ASP A 107 -5.25 13.80 13.29
N TRP A 108 -5.49 12.87 14.22
CA TRP A 108 -4.40 12.24 14.98
C TRP A 108 -3.43 11.48 14.05
N LEU A 109 -3.94 10.74 13.06
CA LEU A 109 -3.11 10.03 12.09
C LEU A 109 -2.34 10.98 11.17
N LEU A 110 -2.97 12.06 10.72
CA LEU A 110 -2.31 13.10 9.94
C LEU A 110 -1.17 13.73 10.75
N GLN A 111 -1.42 14.08 12.01
CA GLN A 111 -0.39 14.63 12.89
C GLN A 111 0.76 13.64 13.11
N PHE A 112 0.48 12.35 13.30
CA PHE A 112 1.50 11.31 13.40
C PHE A 112 2.35 11.25 12.12
N ALA A 113 1.71 11.23 10.94
CA ALA A 113 2.40 11.23 9.65
C ALA A 113 3.31 12.45 9.50
N GLN A 114 2.80 13.66 9.76
CA GLN A 114 3.55 14.90 9.67
C GLN A 114 4.75 14.92 10.63
N THR A 115 4.54 14.53 11.88
CA THR A 115 5.59 14.48 12.92
C THR A 115 6.75 13.57 12.51
N HIS A 116 6.48 12.51 11.75
CA HIS A 116 7.48 11.54 11.29
C HIS A 116 7.92 11.74 9.83
N GLY A 117 7.57 12.86 9.22
CA GLY A 117 7.97 13.20 7.84
C GLY A 117 7.38 12.27 6.79
N MET A 118 6.18 11.75 7.02
CA MET A 118 5.46 10.89 6.08
C MET A 118 4.43 11.69 5.28
N GLN A 119 4.18 11.24 4.05
CA GLN A 119 2.95 11.59 3.35
C GLN A 119 1.74 10.92 4.02
N PHE A 120 0.56 11.52 3.87
CA PHE A 120 -0.69 10.96 4.37
C PHE A 120 -1.64 10.71 3.20
N ARG A 121 -2.30 9.54 3.21
CA ARG A 121 -3.27 9.17 2.18
C ARG A 121 -4.61 8.80 2.81
N GLY A 122 -5.63 9.56 2.42
CA GLY A 122 -7.01 9.25 2.74
C GLY A 122 -7.48 7.94 2.09
N HIS A 123 -8.15 7.10 2.87
CA HIS A 123 -8.82 5.89 2.41
C HIS A 123 -10.07 5.69 3.28
N VAL A 124 -11.28 5.89 2.76
CA VAL A 124 -11.71 6.15 1.37
C VAL A 124 -13.00 6.97 1.38
N LEU A 125 -13.22 7.80 0.34
CA LEU A 125 -14.40 8.67 0.26
C LEU A 125 -15.70 7.92 -0.06
N VAL A 126 -15.64 6.88 -0.90
CA VAL A 126 -16.82 6.13 -1.36
C VAL A 126 -16.51 4.65 -1.39
N TRP A 127 -17.25 3.87 -0.61
CA TRP A 127 -17.11 2.42 -0.57
C TRP A 127 -18.39 1.77 -0.05
N HIS A 128 -18.63 0.51 -0.41
CA HIS A 128 -19.85 -0.20 -0.01
C HIS A 128 -19.73 -0.91 1.36
N GLN A 129 -18.51 -1.06 1.88
CA GLN A 129 -18.27 -1.62 3.21
C GLN A 129 -18.04 -0.52 4.23
N ARG A 130 -18.13 -0.86 5.53
CA ARG A 130 -17.95 0.08 6.65
C ARG A 130 -18.89 1.30 6.55
N MET A 131 -20.12 1.05 6.12
CA MET A 131 -21.21 2.02 6.14
C MET A 131 -21.83 2.10 7.53
N PRO A 132 -22.13 3.30 8.06
CA PRO A 132 -22.79 3.44 9.34
C PRO A 132 -24.22 2.89 9.28
N THR A 133 -24.72 2.42 10.43
CA THR A 133 -26.05 1.79 10.54
C THR A 133 -27.17 2.72 10.07
N TRP A 134 -27.10 4.01 10.41
CA TRP A 134 -28.07 5.02 10.01
C TRP A 134 -28.20 5.18 8.49
N PHE A 135 -27.20 4.79 7.71
CA PHE A 135 -27.20 5.01 6.26
C PHE A 135 -28.38 4.33 5.58
N LYS A 136 -28.69 3.08 5.97
CA LYS A 136 -29.79 2.31 5.38
C LYS A 136 -31.17 2.85 5.74
N GLU A 137 -31.28 3.58 6.84
CA GLU A 137 -32.54 4.12 7.35
C GLU A 137 -32.83 5.51 6.76
N VAL A 138 -31.80 6.26 6.42
CA VAL A 138 -31.91 7.68 6.04
C VAL A 138 -31.69 7.89 4.54
N VAL A 139 -30.82 7.10 3.91
CA VAL A 139 -30.41 7.32 2.51
C VAL A 139 -31.25 6.49 1.54
N ASN A 140 -31.77 7.14 0.51
CA ASN A 140 -32.62 6.58 -0.54
C ASN A 140 -32.25 7.18 -1.91
N PRO A 141 -32.79 6.65 -3.03
CA PRO A 141 -32.44 7.15 -4.37
C PRO A 141 -32.65 8.66 -4.57
N GLN A 142 -33.59 9.27 -3.86
CA GLN A 142 -33.91 10.69 -3.98
C GLN A 142 -32.91 11.61 -3.26
N ASN A 143 -32.19 11.12 -2.26
CA ASN A 143 -31.24 11.93 -1.46
C ASN A 143 -29.79 11.41 -1.48
N ALA A 144 -29.51 10.26 -2.10
CA ALA A 144 -28.19 9.63 -2.11
C ALA A 144 -27.09 10.55 -2.68
N GLU A 145 -27.38 11.24 -3.78
CA GLU A 145 -26.43 12.18 -4.39
C GLU A 145 -26.03 13.29 -3.41
N LYS A 146 -27.01 13.90 -2.72
CA LYS A 146 -26.76 14.93 -1.72
C LYS A 146 -25.85 14.41 -0.60
N PHE A 147 -26.15 13.23 -0.05
CA PHE A 147 -25.34 12.64 1.03
C PHE A 147 -23.90 12.34 0.60
N LEU A 148 -23.73 11.88 -0.64
CA LEU A 148 -22.43 11.54 -1.21
C LEU A 148 -21.59 12.80 -1.45
N LEU A 149 -22.16 13.82 -2.11
CA LEU A 149 -21.48 15.07 -2.39
C LEU A 149 -21.12 15.81 -1.10
N GLU A 150 -22.01 15.83 -0.11
CA GLU A 150 -21.73 16.41 1.20
C GLU A 150 -20.56 15.69 1.89
N HIS A 151 -20.55 14.34 1.87
CA HIS A 151 -19.45 13.57 2.45
C HIS A 151 -18.12 13.87 1.76
N ILE A 152 -18.09 13.84 0.43
CA ILE A 152 -16.88 14.13 -0.34
C ILE A 152 -16.38 15.54 -0.04
N ALA A 153 -17.26 16.55 -0.10
CA ALA A 153 -16.90 17.94 0.12
C ALA A 153 -16.38 18.19 1.55
N LYS A 154 -17.05 17.65 2.58
CA LYS A 154 -16.62 17.83 3.98
C LYS A 154 -15.30 17.12 4.25
N VAL A 155 -15.13 15.87 3.81
CA VAL A 155 -13.93 15.10 4.13
C VAL A 155 -12.73 15.59 3.32
N ALA A 156 -12.87 15.76 2.00
CA ALA A 156 -11.78 16.27 1.18
C ALA A 156 -11.44 17.73 1.53
N GLY A 157 -12.45 18.55 1.86
CA GLY A 157 -12.25 19.93 2.29
C GLY A 157 -11.54 20.04 3.64
N HIS A 158 -11.85 19.16 4.60
CA HIS A 158 -11.17 19.13 5.90
C HIS A 158 -9.68 18.79 5.77
N TYR A 159 -9.32 17.89 4.84
CA TYR A 159 -7.94 17.47 4.59
C TYR A 159 -7.29 18.17 3.38
N ALA A 160 -7.79 19.33 2.96
CA ALA A 160 -7.21 20.07 1.85
C ALA A 160 -5.78 20.53 2.21
N GLY A 161 -4.81 20.17 1.36
CA GLY A 161 -3.38 20.48 1.54
C GLY A 161 -2.53 19.96 0.39
#